data_AF-A0A8J7JU45-F1
#
_entry.id   AF-A0A8J7JU45-F1
#
_cell.length_a   1.000
_cell.length_b   1.000
_cell.length_c   1.000
_cell.angle_alpha   90.00
_cell.angle_beta   90.00
_cell.angle_gamma   90.00
#
_symmetry.space_group_name_H-M   'P 1'
#
loop_
_entity.id
_entity.type
_entity.pdbx_description
1 polymer ?
#
loop_
_entity_poly.entity_id
_entity_poly.type
_entity_poly.pdbx_seq_one_letter_code
_entity_poly.pdbx_strand_id
1 'polypeptide(L)'
;MLNRWRHIAPAIGLFFLSPWIGEFLLGNLSIDALLSGLFAAPLYGGGALLIREVTRRTKRGWATMILLGLAYAVVEEGLVTQSLFNPSFVGLNLLDVAYIPVIGMGAWWTLYVLTLHTVWSTSVVIALVEALVPNRRTTPWLGKAGLAITTILFIFGAAIIFFGIYSQEGFLASPPQLIGTLVTIAALIAFAFKVRQSPRSQTTTKAPIPRVVGFVSLLASSLFMALSLVIDVVAGWVIVGVYLALYVLMTKLLFKWLQSAGWGDAHRLALAGGALLTYAWYGFPQPPTADSSGIVDLIGNGIFAIGAIALLAIAHHSVRQASQNA
;
A
#
# COMPACT_ATOMS: atom_id res chain seq x y z
N MET A 1 -20.26 -3.11 26.58
CA MET A 1 -18.93 -2.62 26.14
C MET A 1 -18.18 -3.60 25.24
N LEU A 2 -18.15 -4.92 25.54
CA LEU A 2 -17.51 -5.97 24.71
C LEU A 2 -17.92 -5.99 23.21
N ASN A 3 -19.20 -5.75 22.88
CA ASN A 3 -19.64 -5.68 21.48
C ASN A 3 -19.10 -4.46 20.71
N ARG A 4 -18.87 -3.32 21.36
CA ARG A 4 -18.29 -2.13 20.69
C ARG A 4 -16.82 -2.33 20.33
N TRP A 5 -16.05 -2.99 21.21
CA TRP A 5 -14.65 -3.35 20.95
C TRP A 5 -14.51 -4.35 19.79
N ARG A 6 -15.37 -5.37 19.73
CA ARG A 6 -15.49 -6.27 18.57
C ARG A 6 -15.84 -5.52 17.28
N HIS A 7 -16.54 -4.39 17.39
CA HIS A 7 -16.93 -3.60 16.21
C HIS A 7 -15.78 -2.78 15.61
N ILE A 8 -14.90 -2.19 16.44
CA ILE A 8 -13.82 -1.29 15.99
C ILE A 8 -12.46 -1.97 15.84
N ALA A 9 -12.28 -3.17 16.40
CA ALA A 9 -11.03 -3.93 16.30
C ALA A 9 -10.40 -4.00 14.89
N PRO A 10 -11.14 -4.28 13.79
CA PRO A 10 -10.52 -4.28 12.46
C PRO A 10 -10.05 -2.89 12.04
N ALA A 11 -10.71 -1.81 12.48
CA ALA A 11 -10.25 -0.47 12.17
C ALA A 11 -8.96 -0.12 12.90
N ILE A 12 -8.84 -0.50 14.18
CA ILE A 12 -7.61 -0.35 14.96
C ILE A 12 -6.48 -1.18 14.35
N GLY A 13 -6.77 -2.43 13.97
CA GLY A 13 -5.80 -3.30 13.30
C GLY A 13 -5.30 -2.68 11.99
N LEU A 14 -6.19 -2.16 11.14
CA LEU A 14 -5.79 -1.48 9.91
C LEU A 14 -4.95 -0.22 10.18
N PHE A 15 -5.30 0.54 11.21
CA PHE A 15 -4.61 1.78 11.56
C PHE A 15 -3.13 1.55 11.87
N PHE A 16 -2.81 0.49 12.61
CA PHE A 16 -1.42 0.19 12.99
C PHE A 16 -0.70 -0.75 12.02
N LEU A 17 -1.42 -1.65 11.34
CA LEU A 17 -0.79 -2.54 10.35
C LEU A 17 -0.35 -1.77 9.09
N SER A 18 -0.97 -0.62 8.79
CA SER A 18 -0.60 0.21 7.64
C SER A 18 0.86 0.69 7.68
N PRO A 19 1.31 1.46 8.69
CA PRO A 19 2.73 1.84 8.78
C PRO A 19 3.63 0.64 9.08
N TRP A 20 3.14 -0.37 9.81
CA TRP A 20 3.94 -1.57 10.08
C TRP A 20 4.32 -2.33 8.81
N ILE A 21 3.37 -2.55 7.90
CA ILE A 21 3.66 -3.17 6.60
C ILE A 21 4.41 -2.18 5.71
N GLY A 22 3.97 -0.91 5.66
CA GLY A 22 4.54 0.10 4.77
C GLY A 22 6.02 0.37 5.01
N GLU A 23 6.45 0.40 6.28
CA GLU A 23 7.78 0.89 6.66
C GLU A 23 8.65 -0.15 7.36
N PHE A 24 8.11 -0.85 8.37
CA PHE A 24 8.89 -1.79 9.17
C PHE A 24 9.14 -3.10 8.43
N LEU A 25 8.10 -3.68 7.85
CA LEU A 25 8.24 -4.91 7.06
C LEU A 25 9.00 -4.65 5.74
N LEU A 26 8.93 -3.43 5.21
CA LEU A 26 9.74 -3.00 4.07
C LEU A 26 11.24 -2.99 4.41
N GLY A 27 11.61 -2.83 5.68
CA GLY A 27 12.99 -2.68 6.15
C GLY A 27 13.47 -1.23 6.23
N ASN A 28 12.62 -0.25 5.91
CA ASN A 28 13.01 1.16 5.97
C ASN A 28 13.08 1.68 7.41
N LEU A 29 12.20 1.19 8.29
CA LEU A 29 12.24 1.45 9.74
C LEU A 29 12.67 0.21 10.51
N SER A 30 13.77 0.33 11.25
CA SER A 30 14.25 -0.69 12.19
C SER A 30 13.35 -0.79 13.44
N ILE A 31 13.49 -1.89 14.17
CA ILE A 31 12.72 -2.21 15.38
C ILE A 31 12.94 -1.23 16.54
N ASP A 32 14.03 -0.48 16.56
CA ASP A 32 14.25 0.58 17.56
C ASP A 32 13.48 1.88 17.24
N ALA A 33 12.96 2.01 16.01
CA ALA A 33 12.14 3.13 15.57
C ALA A 33 10.63 2.90 15.75
N LEU A 34 10.20 1.98 16.62
CA LEU A 34 8.77 1.67 16.85
C LEU A 34 7.92 2.91 17.17
N LEU A 35 8.50 3.90 17.85
CA LEU A 35 7.81 5.15 18.16
C LEU A 35 7.51 5.97 16.89
N SER A 36 8.40 5.95 15.89
CA SER A 36 8.16 6.58 14.58
C SER A 36 6.95 5.97 13.89
N GLY A 37 6.73 4.66 14.04
CA GLY A 37 5.54 3.98 13.55
C GLY A 37 4.24 4.50 14.17
N LEU A 38 4.27 4.85 15.45
CA LEU A 38 3.12 5.45 16.13
C LEU A 38 2.78 6.85 15.58
N PHE A 39 3.80 7.64 15.25
CA PHE A 39 3.63 8.95 14.61
C PHE A 39 3.25 8.85 13.12
N ALA A 40 3.63 7.78 12.45
CA ALA A 40 3.22 7.49 11.07
C ALA A 40 1.78 6.98 10.97
N ALA A 41 1.27 6.29 12.00
CA ALA A 41 -0.05 5.66 11.98
C ALA A 41 -1.22 6.60 11.62
N PRO A 42 -1.27 7.87 12.09
CA PRO A 42 -2.31 8.80 11.64
C PRO A 42 -2.33 9.03 10.13
N LEU A 43 -1.17 9.18 9.47
CA LEU A 43 -1.09 9.33 8.01
C LEU A 43 -1.40 7.99 7.31
N TYR A 44 -0.66 6.94 7.64
CA TYR A 44 -0.72 5.64 6.99
C TYR A 44 -2.04 4.91 7.27
N GLY A 45 -2.32 4.70 8.55
CA GLY A 45 -3.51 4.04 9.03
C GLY A 45 -4.77 4.84 8.79
N GLY A 46 -4.70 6.16 8.98
CA GLY A 46 -5.81 7.07 8.67
C GLY A 46 -6.15 7.04 7.19
N GLY A 47 -5.16 7.14 6.30
CA GLY A 47 -5.33 7.04 4.86
C GLY A 47 -5.98 5.72 4.44
N ALA A 48 -5.42 4.58 4.89
CA ALA A 48 -5.96 3.25 4.61
C ALA A 48 -7.41 3.08 5.09
N LEU A 49 -7.74 3.59 6.28
CA LEU A 49 -9.11 3.58 6.81
C LEU A 49 -10.06 4.45 5.98
N LEU A 50 -9.67 5.67 5.60
CA LEU A 50 -10.50 6.56 4.80
C LEU A 50 -10.79 5.95 3.42
N ILE A 51 -9.76 5.44 2.74
CA ILE A 51 -9.90 4.72 1.46
C ILE A 51 -10.95 3.61 1.59
N ARG A 52 -10.80 2.78 2.63
CA ARG A 52 -11.66 1.62 2.85
C ARG A 52 -13.08 2.00 3.22
N GLU A 53 -13.26 2.90 4.19
CA GLU A 53 -14.56 3.34 4.66
C GLU A 53 -15.35 4.05 3.56
N VAL A 54 -14.72 4.96 2.80
CA VAL A 54 -15.36 5.67 1.69
C VAL A 54 -15.79 4.68 0.60
N THR A 55 -14.92 3.72 0.26
CA THR A 55 -15.23 2.68 -0.71
C THR A 55 -16.43 1.84 -0.26
N ARG A 56 -16.47 1.36 0.99
CA ARG A 56 -17.58 0.51 1.47
C ARG A 56 -18.89 1.28 1.65
N ARG A 57 -18.85 2.53 2.11
CA ARG A 57 -20.04 3.39 2.26
C ARG A 57 -20.69 3.75 0.94
N THR A 58 -19.89 3.93 -0.11
CA THR A 58 -20.39 4.19 -1.46
C THR A 58 -20.77 2.91 -2.21
N LYS A 59 -20.79 1.75 -1.52
CA LYS A 59 -21.06 0.42 -2.09
C LYS A 59 -20.12 0.07 -3.25
N ARG A 60 -18.88 0.58 -3.17
CA ARG A 60 -17.82 0.35 -4.15
C ARG A 60 -16.89 -0.77 -3.69
N GLY A 61 -15.85 -1.02 -4.49
CA GLY A 61 -15.04 -2.23 -4.43
C GLY A 61 -13.60 -1.93 -4.83
N TRP A 62 -12.84 -2.99 -5.12
CA TRP A 62 -11.39 -2.92 -5.24
C TRP A 62 -10.85 -1.93 -6.28
N ALA A 63 -11.53 -1.72 -7.40
CA ALA A 63 -11.10 -0.72 -8.38
C ALA A 63 -11.08 0.71 -7.78
N THR A 64 -12.12 1.08 -7.04
CA THR A 64 -12.18 2.35 -6.30
C THR A 64 -11.12 2.38 -5.20
N MET A 65 -10.94 1.27 -4.47
CA MET A 65 -9.96 1.17 -3.39
C MET A 65 -8.52 1.39 -3.88
N ILE A 66 -8.14 0.78 -4.99
CA ILE A 66 -6.81 0.91 -5.61
C ILE A 66 -6.62 2.34 -6.14
N LEU A 67 -7.62 2.94 -6.80
CA LEU A 67 -7.52 4.31 -7.30
C LEU A 67 -7.42 5.35 -6.17
N LEU A 68 -8.15 5.14 -5.07
CA LEU A 68 -8.02 5.97 -3.87
C LEU A 68 -6.69 5.71 -3.14
N GLY A 69 -6.16 4.48 -3.18
CA GLY A 69 -4.81 4.16 -2.71
C GLY A 69 -3.72 4.89 -3.50
N LEU A 70 -3.88 4.97 -4.82
CA LEU A 70 -2.99 5.77 -5.68
C LEU A 70 -3.14 7.27 -5.41
N ALA A 71 -4.36 7.76 -5.20
CA ALA A 71 -4.57 9.16 -4.80
C ALA A 71 -3.90 9.46 -3.45
N TYR A 72 -3.98 8.54 -2.49
CA TYR A 72 -3.27 8.62 -1.21
C TYR A 72 -1.76 8.65 -1.41
N ALA A 73 -1.21 7.78 -2.26
CA ALA A 73 0.22 7.76 -2.56
C ALA A 73 0.69 9.11 -3.15
N VAL A 74 -0.12 9.73 -4.02
CA VAL A 74 0.18 11.05 -4.58
C VAL A 74 0.04 12.17 -3.54
N VAL A 75 -0.90 12.06 -2.58
CA VAL A 75 -0.96 12.98 -1.43
C VAL A 75 0.31 12.87 -0.59
N GLU A 76 0.70 11.66 -0.25
CA GLU A 76 1.88 11.40 0.58
C GLU A 76 3.15 11.91 -0.11
N GLU A 77 3.42 11.42 -1.32
CA GLU A 77 4.70 11.67 -1.99
C GLU A 77 4.77 13.01 -2.74
N GLY A 78 3.62 13.58 -3.08
CA GLY A 78 3.53 14.84 -3.80
C GLY A 78 3.26 16.07 -2.93
N LEU A 79 2.60 15.91 -1.76
CA LEU A 79 2.26 17.03 -0.88
C LEU A 79 2.95 16.95 0.48
N VAL A 80 3.03 15.74 1.08
CA VAL A 80 3.51 15.56 2.46
C VAL A 80 5.03 15.41 2.49
N THR A 81 5.59 14.41 1.83
CA THR A 81 7.04 14.17 1.79
C THR A 81 7.71 14.95 0.65
N GLN A 82 6.96 15.18 -0.43
CA GLN A 82 7.43 15.86 -1.65
C GLN A 82 8.65 15.19 -2.30
N SER A 83 8.85 13.90 -2.04
CA SER A 83 9.95 13.09 -2.60
C SER A 83 9.91 13.04 -4.14
N LEU A 84 8.72 13.22 -4.74
CA LEU A 84 8.55 13.27 -6.20
C LEU A 84 9.31 14.44 -6.84
N PHE A 85 9.63 15.48 -6.07
CA PHE A 85 10.18 16.74 -6.55
C PHE A 85 11.47 17.15 -5.85
N ASN A 86 11.79 16.58 -4.68
CA ASN A 86 13.00 16.88 -3.95
C ASN A 86 14.20 16.14 -4.59
N PRO A 87 15.19 16.87 -5.15
CA PRO A 87 16.34 16.26 -5.84
C PRO A 87 17.29 15.51 -4.89
N SER A 88 17.24 15.77 -3.59
CA SER A 88 18.13 15.18 -2.58
C SER A 88 17.34 14.63 -1.39
N PHE A 89 16.15 14.07 -1.62
CA PHE A 89 15.27 13.56 -0.57
C PHE A 89 16.00 12.52 0.28
N VAL A 90 16.08 12.75 1.61
CA VAL A 90 16.80 11.90 2.57
C VAL A 90 18.26 11.61 2.16
N GLY A 91 18.89 12.56 1.46
CA GLY A 91 20.27 12.44 0.97
C GLY A 91 20.43 11.59 -0.29
N LEU A 92 19.32 11.20 -0.95
CA LEU A 92 19.32 10.37 -2.15
C LEU A 92 18.94 11.18 -3.39
N ASN A 93 19.65 10.93 -4.51
CA ASN A 93 19.39 11.56 -5.80
C ASN A 93 18.28 10.84 -6.59
N LEU A 94 17.07 10.81 -6.02
CA LEU A 94 15.97 9.98 -6.52
C LEU A 94 15.44 10.41 -7.89
N LEU A 95 15.69 11.66 -8.30
CA LEU A 95 15.16 12.19 -9.56
C LEU A 95 16.05 11.93 -10.77
N ASP A 96 17.35 11.71 -10.58
CA ASP A 96 18.34 11.65 -11.65
C ASP A 96 18.11 10.46 -12.59
N VAL A 97 17.69 9.33 -12.02
CA VAL A 97 17.46 8.11 -12.78
C VAL A 97 16.16 8.25 -13.57
N ALA A 98 16.22 7.99 -14.88
CA ALA A 98 15.07 8.15 -15.79
C ALA A 98 14.33 9.50 -15.62
N TYR A 99 15.10 10.59 -15.51
CA TYR A 99 14.57 11.93 -15.30
C TYR A 99 13.64 12.39 -16.43
N ILE A 100 12.54 13.06 -16.06
CA ILE A 100 11.57 13.68 -16.97
C ILE A 100 11.65 15.21 -16.81
N PRO A 101 12.37 15.94 -17.70
CA PRO A 101 12.62 17.37 -17.53
C PRO A 101 11.37 18.24 -17.47
N VAL A 102 10.32 17.89 -18.21
CA VAL A 102 9.10 18.72 -18.32
C VAL A 102 8.31 18.83 -17.01
N ILE A 103 8.41 17.83 -16.12
CA ILE A 103 7.72 17.81 -14.82
C ILE A 103 8.68 17.81 -13.64
N GLY A 104 10.00 17.69 -13.90
CA GLY A 104 11.02 17.70 -12.87
C GLY A 104 10.94 16.50 -11.93
N MET A 105 10.69 15.30 -12.47
CA MET A 105 10.49 14.07 -11.69
C MET A 105 11.34 12.92 -12.24
N GLY A 106 11.80 12.03 -11.37
CA GLY A 106 12.38 10.74 -11.76
C GLY A 106 11.28 9.73 -12.08
N ALA A 107 11.25 9.21 -13.31
CA ALA A 107 10.21 8.26 -13.72
C ALA A 107 10.23 6.97 -12.90
N TRP A 108 11.42 6.44 -12.60
CA TRP A 108 11.57 5.22 -11.80
C TRP A 108 11.02 5.42 -10.39
N TRP A 109 11.42 6.51 -9.71
CA TRP A 109 11.04 6.81 -8.33
C TRP A 109 9.55 7.01 -8.23
N THR A 110 8.98 7.79 -9.16
CA THR A 110 7.53 8.02 -9.25
C THR A 110 6.76 6.69 -9.33
N LEU A 111 7.16 5.78 -10.21
CA LEU A 111 6.50 4.48 -10.33
C LEU A 111 6.75 3.59 -9.11
N TYR A 112 7.96 3.63 -8.56
CA TYR A 112 8.37 2.85 -7.41
C TYR A 112 7.58 3.23 -6.15
N VAL A 113 7.75 4.47 -5.70
CA VAL A 113 7.21 4.96 -4.43
C VAL A 113 5.67 4.97 -4.44
N LEU A 114 5.04 5.41 -5.54
CA LEU A 114 3.58 5.42 -5.62
C LEU A 114 3.00 4.00 -5.53
N THR A 115 3.73 3.00 -6.04
CA THR A 115 3.31 1.60 -5.93
C THR A 115 3.50 1.06 -4.52
N LEU A 116 4.56 1.45 -3.81
CA LEU A 116 4.77 1.07 -2.40
C LEU A 116 3.53 1.46 -1.56
N HIS A 117 3.11 2.72 -1.65
CA HIS A 117 1.95 3.22 -0.89
C HIS A 117 0.62 2.65 -1.38
N THR A 118 0.44 2.49 -2.70
CA THR A 118 -0.81 1.96 -3.27
C THR A 118 -1.00 0.47 -2.98
N VAL A 119 0.08 -0.31 -3.03
CA VAL A 119 0.01 -1.76 -2.89
C VAL A 119 0.21 -2.15 -1.44
N TRP A 120 1.34 -1.83 -0.82
CA TRP A 120 1.70 -2.36 0.48
C TRP A 120 1.12 -1.54 1.63
N SER A 121 1.27 -0.22 1.63
CA SER A 121 0.76 0.63 2.71
C SER A 121 -0.77 0.71 2.74
N THR A 122 -1.46 0.37 1.64
CA THR A 122 -2.94 0.42 1.58
C THR A 122 -3.58 -0.90 1.16
N SER A 123 -3.47 -1.31 -0.10
CA SER A 123 -4.26 -2.43 -0.65
C SER A 123 -4.03 -3.76 0.06
N VAL A 124 -2.78 -4.14 0.33
CA VAL A 124 -2.39 -5.37 1.04
C VAL A 124 -2.93 -5.34 2.47
N VAL A 125 -2.74 -4.23 3.19
CA VAL A 125 -3.20 -4.10 4.57
C VAL A 125 -4.72 -4.21 4.65
N ILE A 126 -5.44 -3.52 3.76
CA ILE A 126 -6.91 -3.60 3.70
C ILE A 126 -7.35 -5.04 3.41
N ALA A 127 -6.72 -5.71 2.46
CA ALA A 127 -7.07 -7.09 2.09
C ALA A 127 -6.84 -8.08 3.25
N LEU A 128 -5.72 -7.93 3.98
CA LEU A 128 -5.39 -8.77 5.13
C LEU A 128 -6.39 -8.56 6.26
N VAL A 129 -6.69 -7.31 6.62
CA VAL A 129 -7.63 -7.03 7.70
C VAL A 129 -9.05 -7.45 7.32
N GLU A 130 -9.48 -7.24 6.07
CA GLU A 130 -10.76 -7.76 5.60
C GLU A 130 -10.84 -9.30 5.65
N ALA A 131 -9.73 -10.00 5.42
CA ALA A 131 -9.64 -11.46 5.53
C ALA A 131 -9.68 -11.96 6.99
N LEU A 132 -9.22 -11.16 7.95
CA LEU A 132 -9.36 -11.46 9.39
C LEU A 132 -10.81 -11.33 9.88
N VAL A 133 -11.64 -10.52 9.20
CA VAL A 133 -13.06 -10.34 9.53
C VAL A 133 -13.99 -10.58 8.33
N PRO A 134 -14.05 -11.81 7.76
CA PRO A 134 -14.73 -12.08 6.49
C PRO A 134 -16.19 -11.62 6.44
N ASN A 135 -16.93 -11.79 7.54
CA ASN A 135 -18.35 -11.45 7.67
C ASN A 135 -18.63 -9.94 7.65
N ARG A 136 -17.59 -9.11 7.83
CA ARG A 136 -17.69 -7.64 7.88
C ARG A 136 -16.81 -6.95 6.84
N ARG A 137 -16.26 -7.69 5.88
CA ARG A 137 -15.34 -7.12 4.90
C ARG A 137 -15.97 -6.05 4.01
N THR A 138 -17.24 -6.23 3.62
CA THR A 138 -17.95 -5.33 2.70
C THR A 138 -18.80 -4.28 3.41
N THR A 139 -18.84 -4.28 4.74
CA THR A 139 -19.63 -3.32 5.54
C THR A 139 -18.73 -2.27 6.20
N PRO A 140 -19.19 -1.02 6.36
CA PRO A 140 -18.44 -0.01 7.12
C PRO A 140 -18.10 -0.50 8.54
N TRP A 141 -16.88 -0.22 9.01
CA TRP A 141 -16.43 -0.57 10.36
C TRP A 141 -16.65 0.59 11.34
N LEU A 142 -16.57 1.83 10.85
CA LEU A 142 -16.70 3.02 11.67
C LEU A 142 -18.12 3.61 11.61
N GLY A 143 -18.49 4.40 12.62
CA GLY A 143 -19.64 5.33 12.54
C GLY A 143 -19.23 6.65 11.90
N LYS A 144 -20.15 7.63 11.83
CA LYS A 144 -19.83 9.00 11.36
C LYS A 144 -18.76 9.67 12.23
N ALA A 145 -18.86 9.52 13.55
CA ALA A 145 -17.88 10.07 14.49
C ALA A 145 -16.49 9.42 14.32
N GLY A 146 -16.44 8.09 14.20
CA GLY A 146 -15.17 7.39 13.95
C GLY A 146 -14.51 7.85 12.65
N LEU A 147 -15.30 8.02 11.58
CA LEU A 147 -14.80 8.54 10.31
C LEU A 147 -14.25 9.97 10.47
N ALA A 148 -14.96 10.86 11.17
CA ALA A 148 -14.50 12.22 11.42
C ALA A 148 -13.18 12.25 12.21
N ILE A 149 -13.06 11.42 13.26
CA ILE A 149 -11.82 11.27 14.04
C ILE A 149 -10.69 10.78 13.13
N THR A 150 -10.92 9.76 12.31
CA THR A 150 -9.93 9.27 11.35
C THR A 150 -9.49 10.36 10.37
N THR A 151 -10.42 11.18 9.85
CA THR A 151 -10.08 12.31 8.97
C THR A 151 -9.20 13.33 9.68
N ILE A 152 -9.54 13.70 10.92
CA ILE A 152 -8.74 14.65 11.71
C ILE A 152 -7.34 14.09 11.97
N LEU A 153 -7.24 12.82 12.39
CA LEU A 153 -5.96 12.14 12.60
C LEU A 153 -5.13 12.09 11.32
N PHE A 154 -5.75 11.79 10.18
CA PHE A 154 -5.06 11.77 8.89
C PHE A 154 -4.48 13.13 8.53
N ILE A 155 -5.27 14.20 8.63
CA ILE A 155 -4.82 15.58 8.36
C ILE A 155 -3.69 15.97 9.32
N PHE A 156 -3.84 15.66 10.61
CA PHE A 156 -2.84 15.99 11.62
C PHE A 156 -1.54 15.20 11.42
N GLY A 157 -1.62 13.91 11.09
CA GLY A 157 -0.47 13.07 10.74
C GLY A 157 0.26 13.57 9.52
N ALA A 158 -0.48 13.91 8.47
CA ALA A 158 0.06 14.53 7.26
C ALA A 158 0.80 15.84 7.59
N ALA A 159 0.21 16.70 8.43
CA ALA A 159 0.85 17.95 8.83
C ALA A 159 2.12 17.71 9.65
N ILE A 160 2.11 16.81 10.64
CA ILE A 160 3.29 16.48 11.45
C ILE A 160 4.43 15.99 10.55
N ILE A 161 4.15 15.05 9.65
CA ILE A 161 5.18 14.47 8.78
C ILE A 161 5.68 15.53 7.80
N PHE A 162 4.78 16.32 7.20
CA PHE A 162 5.18 17.43 6.33
C PHE A 162 6.11 18.42 7.02
N PHE A 163 5.77 18.89 8.23
CA PHE A 163 6.62 19.84 8.95
C PHE A 163 7.93 19.20 9.42
N GLY A 164 7.93 17.91 9.75
CA GLY A 164 9.13 17.15 10.09
C GLY A 164 10.07 16.99 8.91
N ILE A 165 9.55 16.62 7.74
CA ILE A 165 10.33 16.51 6.50
C ILE A 165 10.80 17.90 6.06
N TYR A 166 9.94 18.92 6.08
CA TYR A 166 10.33 20.28 5.70
C TYR A 166 11.44 20.85 6.60
N SER A 167 11.41 20.56 7.91
CA SER A 167 12.46 21.03 8.81
C SER A 167 13.79 20.32 8.61
N GLN A 168 13.78 19.07 8.14
CA GLN A 168 14.98 18.29 7.83
C GLN A 168 15.55 18.62 6.44
N GLU A 169 14.70 18.68 5.43
CA GLU A 169 15.08 18.79 4.02
C GLU A 169 15.18 20.24 3.53
N GLY A 170 14.44 21.17 4.15
CA GLY A 170 14.37 22.57 3.69
C GLY A 170 13.78 22.75 2.29
N PHE A 171 13.14 21.72 1.73
CA PHE A 171 12.63 21.71 0.36
C PHE A 171 11.12 21.99 0.30
N LEU A 172 10.70 22.77 -0.70
CA LEU A 172 9.30 22.93 -1.10
C LEU A 172 9.17 22.84 -2.62
N ALA A 173 8.23 22.01 -3.07
CA ALA A 173 7.84 21.86 -4.45
C ALA A 173 7.30 23.18 -4.99
N SER A 174 7.59 23.44 -6.26
CA SER A 174 7.16 24.66 -6.94
C SER A 174 5.62 24.73 -7.07
N PRO A 175 5.03 25.93 -7.18
CA PRO A 175 3.58 26.07 -7.35
C PRO A 175 3.00 25.23 -8.52
N PRO A 176 3.64 25.14 -9.71
CA PRO A 176 3.17 24.27 -10.78
C PRO A 176 3.15 22.78 -10.40
N GLN A 177 4.16 22.29 -9.68
CA GLN A 177 4.21 20.91 -9.20
C GLN A 177 3.07 20.63 -8.21
N LEU A 178 2.85 21.54 -7.24
CA LEU A 178 1.75 21.43 -6.27
C LEU A 178 0.38 21.45 -6.96
N ILE A 179 0.17 22.35 -7.93
CA ILE A 179 -1.07 22.40 -8.72
C ILE A 179 -1.25 21.10 -9.51
N GLY A 180 -0.19 20.60 -10.18
CA GLY A 180 -0.22 19.34 -10.91
C GLY A 180 -0.57 18.14 -10.03
N THR A 181 0.00 18.08 -8.83
CA THR A 181 -0.30 17.08 -7.80
C THR A 181 -1.78 17.14 -7.39
N LEU A 182 -2.31 18.33 -7.07
CA LEU A 182 -3.71 18.51 -6.69
C LEU A 182 -4.67 18.11 -7.83
N VAL A 183 -4.36 18.49 -9.07
CA VAL A 183 -5.13 18.10 -10.26
C VAL A 183 -5.12 16.57 -10.42
N THR A 184 -3.97 15.93 -10.24
CA THR A 184 -3.83 14.47 -10.33
C THR A 184 -4.65 13.77 -9.25
N ILE A 185 -4.58 14.23 -8.00
CA ILE A 185 -5.40 13.70 -6.89
C ILE A 185 -6.89 13.84 -7.22
N ALA A 186 -7.34 15.02 -7.64
CA ALA A 186 -8.73 15.26 -7.99
C ALA A 186 -9.19 14.37 -9.15
N ALA A 187 -8.37 14.19 -10.18
CA ALA A 187 -8.65 13.31 -11.31
C ALA A 187 -8.76 11.85 -10.88
N LEU A 188 -7.85 11.35 -10.04
CA LEU A 188 -7.86 9.98 -9.51
C LEU A 188 -9.09 9.73 -8.65
N ILE A 189 -9.44 10.66 -7.75
CA ILE A 189 -10.65 10.57 -6.93
C ILE A 189 -11.90 10.58 -7.81
N ALA A 190 -12.01 11.51 -8.76
CA ALA A 190 -13.13 11.57 -9.69
C ALA A 190 -13.26 10.27 -10.50
N PHE A 191 -12.14 9.72 -10.98
CA PHE A 191 -12.13 8.47 -11.72
C PHE A 191 -12.52 7.28 -10.82
N ALA A 192 -12.08 7.24 -9.57
CA ALA A 192 -12.45 6.20 -8.60
C ALA A 192 -13.97 6.08 -8.39
N PHE A 193 -14.69 7.19 -8.51
CA PHE A 193 -16.16 7.22 -8.46
C PHE A 193 -16.85 7.10 -9.83
N LYS A 194 -16.15 7.33 -10.94
CA LYS A 194 -16.69 7.11 -12.29
C LYS A 194 -16.57 5.67 -12.78
N VAL A 195 -15.54 4.93 -12.36
CA VAL A 195 -15.35 3.53 -12.74
C VAL A 195 -16.60 2.73 -12.36
N ARG A 196 -17.31 2.24 -13.38
CA ARG A 196 -18.46 1.35 -13.20
C ARG A 196 -17.94 0.04 -12.66
N GLN A 197 -18.57 -0.41 -11.59
CA GLN A 197 -18.43 -1.81 -11.19
C GLN A 197 -19.15 -2.63 -12.25
N SER A 198 -18.40 -3.25 -13.15
CA SER A 198 -19.02 -4.16 -14.10
C SER A 198 -19.76 -5.24 -13.30
N PRO A 199 -21.06 -5.47 -13.56
CA PRO A 199 -21.72 -6.66 -13.06
C PRO A 199 -20.81 -7.85 -13.40
N ARG A 200 -20.58 -8.74 -12.43
CA ARG A 200 -19.81 -9.96 -12.64
C ARG A 200 -20.54 -10.80 -13.70
N SER A 201 -20.29 -10.58 -14.99
CA SER A 201 -20.50 -11.62 -15.99
C SER A 201 -19.38 -12.62 -15.75
N GLN A 202 -19.64 -13.54 -14.82
CA GLN A 202 -18.70 -14.64 -14.57
C GLN A 202 -18.58 -15.40 -15.89
N THR A 203 -17.37 -15.40 -16.43
CA THR A 203 -17.04 -16.25 -17.56
C THR A 203 -17.14 -17.70 -17.12
N THR A 204 -17.31 -18.62 -18.07
CA THR A 204 -17.26 -20.07 -17.80
C THR A 204 -15.86 -20.56 -17.42
N THR A 205 -14.84 -19.70 -17.54
CA THR A 205 -13.46 -20.03 -17.20
C THR A 205 -13.29 -20.07 -15.68
N LYS A 206 -12.77 -21.19 -15.16
CA LYS A 206 -12.49 -21.35 -13.72
C LYS A 206 -11.31 -20.47 -13.32
N ALA A 207 -11.43 -19.83 -12.15
CA ALA A 207 -10.31 -19.10 -11.56
C ALA A 207 -9.15 -20.08 -11.25
N PRO A 208 -7.89 -19.64 -11.37
CA PRO A 208 -6.76 -20.44 -10.88
C PRO A 208 -6.93 -20.75 -9.40
N ILE A 209 -6.30 -21.82 -8.91
CA ILE A 209 -6.30 -22.10 -7.48
C ILE A 209 -5.62 -20.94 -6.71
N PRO A 210 -6.07 -20.59 -5.49
CA PRO A 210 -5.52 -19.45 -4.75
C PRO A 210 -3.99 -19.46 -4.60
N ARG A 211 -3.38 -20.64 -4.44
CA ARG A 211 -1.91 -20.77 -4.33
C ARG A 211 -1.17 -20.24 -5.56
N VAL A 212 -1.71 -20.47 -6.76
CA VAL A 212 -1.13 -19.95 -8.02
C VAL A 212 -1.23 -18.43 -8.05
N VAL A 213 -2.36 -17.86 -7.63
CA VAL A 213 -2.54 -16.40 -7.54
C VAL A 213 -1.51 -15.79 -6.59
N GLY A 214 -1.32 -16.40 -5.41
CA GLY A 214 -0.33 -15.92 -4.44
C GLY A 214 1.11 -16.05 -4.94
N PHE A 215 1.44 -17.16 -5.60
CA PHE A 215 2.77 -17.35 -6.19
C PHE A 215 3.06 -16.36 -7.31
N VAL A 216 2.12 -16.13 -8.23
CA VAL A 216 2.26 -15.12 -9.29
C VAL A 216 2.39 -13.72 -8.69
N SER A 217 1.61 -13.41 -7.64
CA SER A 217 1.76 -12.15 -6.92
C SER A 217 3.15 -12.01 -6.35
N LEU A 218 3.63 -13.00 -5.58
CA LEU A 218 4.96 -13.00 -4.97
C LEU A 218 6.05 -12.79 -6.01
N LEU A 219 6.01 -13.50 -7.15
CA LEU A 219 6.99 -13.34 -8.22
C LEU A 219 6.94 -11.94 -8.84
N ALA A 220 5.74 -11.45 -9.17
CA ALA A 220 5.60 -10.14 -9.81
C ALA A 220 6.03 -9.00 -8.89
N SER A 221 5.63 -9.04 -7.62
CA SER A 221 6.03 -8.03 -6.64
C SER A 221 7.48 -8.19 -6.21
N SER A 222 8.03 -9.41 -6.15
CA SER A 222 9.47 -9.60 -5.89
C SER A 222 10.32 -9.10 -7.04
N LEU A 223 9.92 -9.31 -8.29
CA LEU A 223 10.60 -8.70 -9.44
C LEU A 223 10.52 -7.18 -9.36
N PHE A 224 9.36 -6.62 -9.03
CA PHE A 224 9.20 -5.18 -8.85
C PHE A 224 10.17 -4.61 -7.80
N MET A 225 10.23 -5.23 -6.62
CA MET A 225 11.13 -4.80 -5.55
C MET A 225 12.60 -5.08 -5.87
N ALA A 226 12.94 -6.22 -6.47
CA ALA A 226 14.33 -6.54 -6.81
C ALA A 226 14.96 -5.54 -7.81
N LEU A 227 14.15 -4.82 -8.60
CA LEU A 227 14.65 -3.80 -9.52
C LEU A 227 15.22 -2.57 -8.81
N SER A 228 14.78 -2.24 -7.59
CA SER A 228 15.41 -1.16 -6.81
C SER A 228 16.82 -1.54 -6.34
N LEU A 229 17.08 -2.83 -6.10
CA LEU A 229 18.41 -3.32 -5.67
C LEU A 229 19.46 -3.26 -6.79
N VAL A 230 19.04 -3.05 -8.04
CA VAL A 230 19.92 -3.00 -9.22
C VAL A 230 19.81 -1.67 -9.97
N ILE A 231 19.24 -0.64 -9.32
CA ILE A 231 19.01 0.68 -9.93
C ILE A 231 20.31 1.38 -10.38
N ASP A 232 21.41 1.14 -9.67
CA ASP A 232 22.72 1.75 -9.96
C ASP A 232 23.47 1.06 -11.11
N VAL A 233 23.05 -0.14 -11.50
CA VAL A 233 23.72 -0.95 -12.54
C VAL A 233 22.89 -1.13 -13.80
N VAL A 234 21.57 -1.01 -13.71
CA VAL A 234 20.65 -1.10 -14.85
C VAL A 234 20.17 0.29 -15.24
N ALA A 235 20.16 0.58 -16.54
CA ALA A 235 19.66 1.86 -17.04
C ALA A 235 18.21 2.11 -16.57
N GLY A 236 17.97 3.27 -15.94
CA GLY A 236 16.67 3.59 -15.33
C GLY A 236 15.46 3.42 -16.25
N TRP A 237 15.60 3.79 -17.54
CA TRP A 237 14.53 3.61 -18.52
C TRP A 237 14.18 2.15 -18.81
N VAL A 238 15.13 1.23 -18.66
CA VAL A 238 14.86 -0.21 -18.74
C VAL A 238 14.00 -0.64 -17.55
N ILE A 239 14.34 -0.19 -16.33
CA ILE A 239 13.56 -0.46 -15.12
C ILE A 239 12.13 0.08 -15.25
N VAL A 240 11.98 1.32 -15.73
CA VAL A 240 10.66 1.92 -16.04
C VAL A 240 9.89 1.06 -17.04
N GLY A 241 10.54 0.59 -18.10
CA GLY A 241 9.94 -0.32 -19.08
C GLY A 241 9.43 -1.61 -18.44
N VAL A 242 10.19 -2.21 -17.53
CA VAL A 242 9.78 -3.43 -16.80
C VAL A 242 8.62 -3.14 -15.85
N TYR A 243 8.62 -2.02 -15.12
CA TYR A 243 7.49 -1.61 -14.27
C TYR A 243 6.21 -1.46 -15.09
N LEU A 244 6.26 -0.76 -16.21
CA LEU A 244 5.10 -0.59 -17.09
C LEU A 244 4.60 -1.94 -17.64
N ALA A 245 5.52 -2.83 -18.04
CA ALA A 245 5.17 -4.18 -18.49
C ALA A 245 4.51 -5.00 -17.37
N LEU A 246 5.01 -4.91 -16.13
CA LEU A 246 4.43 -5.55 -14.96
C LEU A 246 3.03 -5.03 -14.66
N TYR A 247 2.81 -3.72 -14.72
CA TYR A 247 1.47 -3.15 -14.53
C TYR A 247 0.49 -3.63 -15.58
N VAL A 248 0.88 -3.65 -16.86
CA VAL A 248 0.02 -4.14 -17.94
C VAL A 248 -0.30 -5.62 -17.75
N LEU A 249 0.71 -6.44 -17.45
CA LEU A 249 0.56 -7.88 -17.23
C LEU A 249 -0.35 -8.18 -16.04
N MET A 250 -0.05 -7.61 -14.87
CA MET A 250 -0.82 -7.82 -13.65
C MET A 250 -2.24 -7.27 -13.79
N THR A 251 -2.43 -6.14 -14.43
CA THR A 251 -3.77 -5.60 -14.73
C THR A 251 -4.58 -6.57 -15.59
N LYS A 252 -4.01 -7.09 -16.68
CA LYS A 252 -4.66 -8.09 -17.54
C LYS A 252 -5.02 -9.37 -16.78
N LEU A 253 -4.09 -9.88 -15.97
CA LEU A 253 -4.31 -11.08 -15.15
C LEU A 253 -5.41 -10.85 -14.12
N LEU A 254 -5.39 -9.73 -13.41
CA LEU A 254 -6.42 -9.39 -12.42
C LEU A 254 -7.79 -9.24 -13.07
N PHE A 255 -7.91 -8.57 -14.22
CA PHE A 255 -9.17 -8.50 -14.96
C PHE A 255 -9.69 -9.88 -15.33
N LYS A 256 -8.82 -10.75 -15.86
CA LYS A 256 -9.18 -12.14 -16.20
C LYS A 256 -9.63 -12.92 -14.97
N TRP A 257 -8.88 -12.86 -13.87
CA TRP A 257 -9.21 -13.62 -12.66
C TRP A 257 -10.46 -13.11 -11.95
N LEU A 258 -10.69 -11.80 -11.91
CA LEU A 258 -11.89 -11.20 -11.32
C LEU A 258 -13.17 -11.62 -12.03
N GLN A 259 -13.09 -11.90 -13.33
CA GLN A 259 -14.20 -12.39 -14.17
C GLN A 259 -14.31 -13.93 -14.18
N SER A 260 -13.37 -14.64 -13.57
CA SER A 260 -13.35 -16.11 -13.58
C SER A 260 -14.30 -16.68 -12.53
N ALA A 261 -14.97 -17.79 -12.86
CA ALA A 261 -15.86 -18.50 -11.95
C ALA A 261 -15.07 -19.00 -10.72
N GLY A 262 -15.63 -18.80 -9.52
CA GLY A 262 -15.02 -19.21 -8.26
C GLY A 262 -14.00 -18.23 -7.67
N TRP A 263 -13.79 -17.03 -8.25
CA TRP A 263 -12.98 -16.00 -7.60
C TRP A 263 -13.59 -15.56 -6.26
N GLY A 264 -12.90 -15.86 -5.18
CA GLY A 264 -13.37 -15.69 -3.81
C GLY A 264 -12.39 -14.94 -2.92
N ASP A 265 -12.52 -15.11 -1.61
CA ASP A 265 -11.70 -14.41 -0.63
C ASP A 265 -10.35 -15.08 -0.42
N ALA A 266 -10.31 -16.40 -0.60
CA ALA A 266 -9.05 -17.13 -0.63
C ALA A 266 -8.10 -16.58 -1.71
N HIS A 267 -8.62 -16.22 -2.88
CA HIS A 267 -7.82 -15.61 -3.95
C HIS A 267 -7.34 -14.20 -3.62
N ARG A 268 -8.21 -13.37 -3.00
CA ARG A 268 -7.84 -12.01 -2.55
C ARG A 268 -6.75 -12.06 -1.49
N LEU A 269 -6.91 -12.96 -0.52
CA LEU A 269 -5.91 -13.19 0.52
C LEU A 269 -4.61 -13.73 -0.08
N ALA A 270 -4.68 -14.65 -1.04
CA ALA A 270 -3.47 -15.17 -1.67
C ALA A 270 -2.72 -14.08 -2.46
N LEU A 271 -3.43 -13.24 -3.22
CA LEU A 271 -2.87 -12.07 -3.90
C LEU A 271 -2.16 -11.14 -2.90
N ALA A 272 -2.86 -10.71 -1.84
CA ALA A 272 -2.27 -9.86 -0.81
C ALA A 272 -1.11 -10.54 -0.06
N GLY A 273 -1.22 -11.83 0.20
CA GLY A 273 -0.21 -12.64 0.87
C GLY A 273 1.08 -12.77 0.07
N GLY A 274 1.00 -12.93 -1.26
CA GLY A 274 2.20 -12.94 -2.11
C GLY A 274 2.95 -11.60 -2.08
N ALA A 275 2.23 -10.48 -2.14
CA ALA A 275 2.82 -9.15 -1.98
C ALA A 275 3.39 -8.94 -0.57
N LEU A 276 2.68 -9.34 0.49
CA LEU A 276 3.17 -9.28 1.87
C LEU A 276 4.48 -10.05 2.06
N LEU A 277 4.55 -11.27 1.53
CA LEU A 277 5.75 -12.12 1.60
C LEU A 277 6.92 -11.54 0.79
N THR A 278 6.67 -10.63 -0.16
CA THR A 278 7.75 -9.89 -0.83
C THR A 278 8.47 -8.98 0.14
N TYR A 279 7.74 -8.17 0.90
CA TYR A 279 8.37 -7.32 1.93
C TYR A 279 9.06 -8.18 3.01
N ALA A 280 8.46 -9.31 3.38
CA ALA A 280 9.07 -10.20 4.37
C ALA A 280 10.48 -10.71 4.00
N TRP A 281 10.83 -10.84 2.72
CA TRP A 281 12.22 -11.12 2.32
C TRP A 281 12.99 -9.85 1.95
N TYR A 282 12.33 -8.86 1.36
CA TYR A 282 12.97 -7.63 0.89
C TYR A 282 13.45 -6.73 2.02
N GLY A 283 12.87 -6.83 3.22
CA GLY A 283 13.36 -6.10 4.39
C GLY A 283 14.82 -6.40 4.75
N PHE A 284 15.33 -7.60 4.43
CA PHE A 284 16.71 -7.98 4.74
C PHE A 284 17.79 -7.26 3.91
N PRO A 285 17.66 -7.13 2.58
CA PRO A 285 18.61 -6.31 1.79
C PRO A 285 18.34 -4.80 1.86
N GLN A 286 17.20 -4.36 2.39
CA GLN A 286 16.86 -2.94 2.49
C GLN A 286 17.61 -2.29 3.67
N PRO A 287 18.47 -1.28 3.44
CA PRO A 287 19.06 -0.54 4.54
C PRO A 287 18.01 0.35 5.23
N PRO A 288 18.02 0.43 6.57
CA PRO A 288 17.16 1.36 7.29
C PRO A 288 17.58 2.81 7.03
N THR A 289 16.62 3.74 7.03
CA THR A 289 16.88 5.18 6.82
C THR A 289 17.53 5.88 8.01
N ALA A 290 17.45 5.29 9.21
CA ALA A 290 18.13 5.77 10.41
C ALA A 290 19.39 4.93 10.70
N ASP A 291 20.31 5.44 11.51
CA ASP A 291 21.63 4.85 11.84
C ASP A 291 21.60 3.47 12.52
N SER A 292 20.44 2.83 12.67
CA SER A 292 20.25 1.55 13.35
C SER A 292 20.63 0.32 12.51
N SER A 293 21.75 0.41 11.81
CA SER A 293 22.29 -0.70 11.00
C SER A 293 22.85 -1.86 11.84
N GLY A 294 22.95 -3.06 11.25
CA GLY A 294 23.62 -4.21 11.83
C GLY A 294 22.69 -5.25 12.45
N ILE A 295 23.09 -5.86 13.57
CA ILE A 295 22.38 -7.02 14.14
C ILE A 295 20.97 -6.69 14.65
N VAL A 296 20.76 -5.45 15.12
CA VAL A 296 19.46 -5.00 15.63
C VAL A 296 18.43 -4.96 14.51
N ASP A 297 18.80 -4.37 13.36
CA ASP A 297 17.96 -4.33 12.17
C ASP A 297 17.64 -5.74 11.64
N LEU A 298 18.65 -6.62 11.55
CA LEU A 298 18.44 -8.01 11.13
C LEU A 298 17.48 -8.78 12.06
N ILE A 299 17.59 -8.59 13.38
CA ILE A 299 16.66 -9.18 14.35
C ILE A 299 15.26 -8.60 14.14
N GLY A 300 15.14 -7.29 13.94
CA GLY A 300 13.89 -6.59 13.65
C GLY A 300 13.20 -7.15 12.40
N ASN A 301 13.92 -7.22 11.29
CA ASN A 301 13.47 -7.81 10.02
C ASN A 301 13.00 -9.26 10.19
N GLY A 302 13.74 -10.07 10.97
CA GLY A 302 13.33 -11.42 11.32
C GLY A 302 12.00 -11.49 12.09
N ILE A 303 11.85 -10.64 13.12
CA ILE A 303 10.61 -10.54 13.92
C ILE A 303 9.44 -10.11 13.02
N PHE A 304 9.64 -9.11 12.16
CA PHE A 304 8.57 -8.61 11.29
C PHE A 304 8.17 -9.63 10.22
N ALA A 305 9.13 -10.33 9.62
CA ALA A 305 8.86 -11.41 8.67
C ALA A 305 8.06 -12.57 9.31
N ILE A 306 8.43 -12.99 10.53
CA ILE A 306 7.68 -14.01 11.29
C ILE A 306 6.27 -13.50 11.59
N GLY A 307 6.13 -12.24 12.01
CA GLY A 307 4.84 -11.58 12.22
C GLY A 307 3.95 -11.58 10.97
N ALA A 308 4.53 -11.32 9.80
CA ALA A 308 3.83 -11.32 8.52
C ALA A 308 3.31 -12.72 8.16
N ILE A 309 4.14 -13.76 8.35
CA ILE A 309 3.75 -15.16 8.13
C ILE A 309 2.62 -15.57 9.10
N ALA A 310 2.74 -15.21 10.38
CA ALA A 310 1.72 -15.50 11.38
C ALA A 310 0.40 -14.80 11.05
N LEU A 311 0.44 -13.52 10.68
CA LEU A 311 -0.73 -12.75 10.25
C LEU A 311 -1.44 -13.39 9.04
N LEU A 312 -0.66 -13.81 8.04
CA LEU A 312 -1.18 -14.49 6.86
C LEU A 312 -1.81 -15.84 7.19
N ALA A 313 -1.20 -16.62 8.09
CA ALA A 313 -1.74 -17.89 8.56
C ALA A 313 -3.06 -17.72 9.32
N ILE A 314 -3.15 -16.71 10.19
CA ILE A 314 -4.38 -16.39 10.93
C ILE A 314 -5.48 -15.96 9.94
N ALA A 315 -5.18 -15.05 9.01
CA ALA A 315 -6.12 -14.62 7.98
C ALA A 315 -6.60 -15.79 7.11
N HIS A 316 -5.70 -16.72 6.76
CA HIS A 316 -6.05 -17.93 6.00
C HIS A 316 -7.05 -18.80 6.77
N HIS A 317 -6.81 -18.98 8.08
CA HIS A 317 -7.70 -19.73 8.93
C HIS A 317 -9.09 -19.08 9.02
N SER A 318 -9.16 -17.75 9.21
CA SER A 318 -10.41 -16.99 9.25
C SER A 318 -11.22 -17.12 7.96
N VAL A 319 -10.58 -17.01 6.79
CA VAL A 319 -11.25 -17.16 5.49
C VAL A 319 -11.75 -18.59 5.28
N ARG A 320 -10.96 -19.59 5.69
CA ARG A 320 -11.34 -21.00 5.56
C ARG A 320 -12.54 -21.35 6.43
N GLN A 321 -12.56 -20.93 7.68
CA GLN A 321 -13.70 -21.14 8.59
C GLN A 321 -14.98 -20.49 8.06
N ALA A 322 -14.89 -19.24 7.58
CA ALA A 322 -16.05 -18.54 7.03
C ALA A 322 -16.62 -19.25 5.79
N SER A 323 -15.77 -19.87 4.96
CA SER A 323 -16.19 -20.64 3.79
C SER A 323 -16.85 -21.97 4.14
N GLN A 324 -16.54 -22.55 5.31
CA GLN A 324 -17.15 -23.80 5.79
C GLN A 324 -18.53 -23.58 6.43
N ASN A 325 -18.79 -22.36 6.90
CA ASN A 325 -20.03 -21.98 7.59
C ASN A 325 -21.07 -21.30 6.67
N ALA A 326 -20.77 -21.16 5.37
CA ALA A 326 -21.60 -20.50 4.36
C ALA A 326 -22.24 -21.53 3.41
#